data_AF-A0A351USU5-F1
#
_entry.id   AF-A0A351USU5-F1
#
_cell.length_a   1.000
_cell.length_b   1.000
_cell.length_c   1.000
_cell.angle_alpha   90.00
_cell.angle_beta   90.00
_cell.angle_gamma   90.00
#
_symmetry.space_group_name_H-M   'P 1'
#
loop_
_entity.id
_entity.type
_entity.pdbx_description
1 polymer ?
#
loop_
_entity_poly.entity_id
_entity_poly.type
_entity_poly.pdbx_seq_one_letter_code
_entity_poly.pdbx_strand_id
1 'polypeptide(L)'
;YQQKRILAWLDPEKYQDDAGYQQRNSIMAIGSGQLTGKGLDNNTTTSVKNGNFISEPQTDFIFAIIGEELGFVGCCLVIILLLLIVIECILIGLRTQNLSGQLICGGVA
;
A
#
# COMPACT_ATOMS: atom_id res chain seq x y z
N TYR A 1 3.45 -8.59 24.37
CA TYR A 1 3.73 -8.41 22.93
C TYR A 1 2.46 -8.20 22.12
N GLN A 2 1.51 -9.16 22.07
CA GLN A 2 0.28 -9.00 21.25
C GLN A 2 -0.62 -7.82 21.69
N GLN A 3 -0.81 -7.61 23.00
CA GLN A 3 -1.54 -6.45 23.51
C GLN A 3 -0.89 -5.12 23.11
N LYS A 4 0.44 -5.04 23.07
CA LYS A 4 1.17 -3.85 22.61
C LYS A 4 0.90 -3.53 21.14
N ARG A 5 0.65 -4.53 20.27
CA ARG A 5 0.30 -4.29 18.86
C ARG A 5 -1.08 -3.64 18.71
N ILE A 6 -2.06 -4.09 19.49
CA ILE A 6 -3.41 -3.51 19.49
C ILE A 6 -3.38 -2.08 20.05
N LEU A 7 -2.66 -1.88 21.16
CA LEU A 7 -2.49 -0.57 21.77
C LEU A 7 -1.73 0.41 20.86
N ALA A 8 -0.72 -0.07 20.12
CA ALA A 8 0.01 0.74 19.14
C ALA A 8 -0.81 1.09 17.89
N TRP A 9 -1.80 0.26 17.53
CA TRP A 9 -2.78 0.61 16.49
C TRP A 9 -3.82 1.62 16.98
N LEU A 10 -4.27 1.49 18.23
CA LEU A 10 -5.30 2.36 18.82
C LEU A 10 -4.78 3.75 19.21
N ASP A 11 -3.56 3.82 19.76
CA ASP A 11 -2.89 5.06 20.18
C ASP A 11 -1.47 5.14 19.60
N PRO A 12 -1.36 5.44 18.29
CA PRO A 12 -0.08 5.42 17.59
C PRO A 12 0.89 6.52 18.04
N GLU A 13 0.41 7.58 18.69
CA GLU A 13 1.26 8.67 19.22
C GLU A 13 2.00 8.26 20.50
N LYS A 14 1.41 7.38 21.32
CA LYS A 14 2.00 6.93 22.59
C LYS A 14 2.97 5.75 22.45
N TYR A 15 2.90 4.98 21.36
CA TYR A 15 3.68 3.76 21.15
C TYR A 15 4.62 3.85 19.92
N GLN A 16 5.15 5.05 19.67
CA GLN A 16 5.91 5.42 18.48
C GLN A 16 7.26 4.70 18.30
N ASP A 17 7.84 4.15 19.37
CA ASP A 17 9.25 3.71 19.39
C ASP A 17 9.49 2.24 19.06
N ASP A 18 8.45 1.39 18.99
CA ASP A 18 8.65 -0.06 18.91
C ASP A 18 7.84 -0.70 17.75
N ALA A 19 6.50 -0.69 17.82
CA ALA A 19 5.65 -1.36 16.84
C ALA A 19 5.09 -0.43 15.73
N GLY A 20 5.02 0.89 15.98
CA GLY A 20 4.44 1.87 15.05
C GLY A 20 5.44 2.54 14.10
N TYR A 21 6.73 2.23 14.23
CA TYR A 21 7.81 2.90 13.49
C TYR A 21 7.69 2.68 11.97
N GLN A 22 7.47 1.43 11.55
CA GLN A 22 7.34 1.09 10.13
C GLN A 22 6.11 1.76 9.49
N GLN A 23 4.96 1.72 10.17
CA GLN A 23 3.74 2.38 9.69
C GLN A 23 3.92 3.89 9.51
N ARG A 24 4.59 4.55 10.46
CA ARG A 24 4.85 6.01 10.39
C ARG A 24 5.79 6.35 9.24
N ASN A 25 6.83 5.56 9.03
CA ASN A 25 7.77 5.76 7.92
C ASN A 25 7.08 5.58 6.57
N SER A 26 6.14 4.63 6.45
CA SER A 26 5.37 4.44 5.22
C SER A 26 4.47 5.64 4.91
N ILE A 27 3.81 6.22 5.92
CA ILE A 27 3.02 7.45 5.75
C ILE A 27 3.91 8.62 5.32
N MET A 28 5.09 8.76 5.96
CA MET A 28 6.05 9.81 5.62
C MET A 28 6.62 9.64 4.20
N ALA A 29 6.92 8.42 3.78
CA ALA A 29 7.41 8.11 2.42
C ALA A 29 6.40 8.52 1.35
N ILE A 30 5.12 8.13 1.52
CA ILE A 30 4.02 8.54 0.63
C ILE A 30 3.92 10.06 0.57
N GLY A 31 3.89 10.73 1.73
CA GLY A 31 3.79 12.20 1.78
C GLY A 31 4.96 12.91 1.11
N SER A 32 6.16 12.31 1.15
CA SER A 32 7.36 12.88 0.56
C SER A 32 7.40 12.85 -0.98
N GLY A 33 6.59 11.99 -1.62
CA GLY A 33 6.50 11.90 -3.08
C GLY A 33 5.67 13.00 -3.74
N GLN A 34 4.92 13.80 -2.98
CA GLN A 34 4.13 14.93 -3.50
C GLN A 34 3.24 14.51 -4.71
N LEU A 35 3.02 15.41 -5.69
CA LEU A 35 2.14 15.13 -6.83
C LEU A 35 2.79 14.21 -7.88
N THR A 36 4.05 14.45 -8.21
CA THR A 36 4.74 13.82 -9.37
C THR A 36 5.77 12.75 -8.99
N GLY A 37 6.01 12.56 -7.69
CA GLY A 37 7.04 11.65 -7.20
C GLY A 37 8.41 12.30 -7.16
N LYS A 38 9.34 11.59 -6.51
CA LYS A 38 10.77 11.94 -6.58
C LYS A 38 11.43 11.44 -7.87
N GLY A 39 10.80 10.48 -8.57
CA GLY A 39 11.25 9.80 -9.80
C GLY A 39 11.54 8.30 -9.57
N LEU A 40 11.55 7.52 -10.66
CA LEU A 40 11.79 6.07 -10.61
C LEU A 40 13.25 5.75 -10.31
N ASP A 41 13.49 4.75 -9.45
CA ASP A 41 14.83 4.25 -9.10
C ASP A 41 15.78 5.32 -8.53
N ASN A 42 15.21 6.29 -7.81
CA ASN A 42 16.03 7.31 -7.15
C ASN A 42 16.79 6.74 -5.97
N ASN A 43 18.09 6.60 -6.14
CA ASN A 43 19.02 6.20 -5.09
C ASN A 43 19.48 7.37 -4.20
N THR A 44 18.73 8.47 -4.18
CA THR A 44 19.06 9.67 -3.40
C THR A 44 18.99 9.40 -1.90
N THR A 45 19.91 9.97 -1.11
CA THR A 45 19.99 9.86 0.37
C THR A 45 18.72 10.36 1.09
N THR A 46 17.84 11.06 0.38
CA THR A 46 16.49 11.49 0.81
C THR A 46 15.40 10.43 0.65
N SER A 47 15.76 9.22 0.20
CA SER A 47 14.83 8.10 0.07
C SER A 47 14.76 7.28 1.35
N VAL A 48 13.55 7.04 1.85
CA VAL A 48 13.30 6.20 3.04
C VAL A 48 13.77 4.75 2.79
N LYS A 49 13.91 4.37 1.51
CA LYS A 49 14.47 3.11 1.00
C LYS A 49 15.93 2.86 1.44
N ASN A 50 16.76 3.91 1.55
CA ASN A 50 18.21 3.77 1.77
C ASN A 50 18.64 4.09 3.22
N GLY A 51 17.74 4.67 4.03
CA GLY A 51 18.03 5.01 5.43
C GLY A 51 17.94 3.84 6.42
N ASN A 52 17.79 2.59 5.96
CA ASN A 52 17.60 1.40 6.81
C ASN A 52 16.41 1.54 7.79
N PHE A 53 15.42 2.37 7.46
CA PHE A 53 14.27 2.68 8.31
C PHE A 53 13.14 1.66 8.20
N ILE A 54 13.24 0.73 7.25
CA ILE A 54 12.31 -0.36 6.99
C ILE A 54 13.16 -1.54 6.51
N SER A 55 13.25 -2.64 7.27
CA SER A 55 14.07 -3.81 6.89
C SER A 55 13.52 -4.57 5.68
N GLU A 56 12.24 -4.37 5.33
CA GLU A 56 11.57 -5.08 4.24
C GLU A 56 10.53 -4.17 3.52
N PRO A 57 10.96 -3.10 2.83
CA PRO A 57 10.04 -2.12 2.24
C PRO A 57 9.33 -2.65 0.99
N GLN A 58 9.81 -3.75 0.41
CA GLN A 58 9.32 -4.29 -0.88
C GLN A 58 8.07 -5.17 -0.79
N THR A 59 7.73 -5.74 0.38
CA THR A 59 6.64 -6.73 0.48
C THR A 59 5.34 -6.10 0.99
N ASP A 60 5.35 -5.59 2.23
CA ASP A 60 4.14 -5.07 2.87
C ASP A 60 3.95 -3.56 2.66
N PHE A 61 4.99 -2.86 2.16
CA PHE A 61 5.01 -1.40 2.00
C PHE A 61 5.28 -0.94 0.56
N ILE A 62 5.06 -1.81 -0.43
CA ILE A 62 5.26 -1.48 -1.84
C ILE A 62 4.48 -0.24 -2.28
N PHE A 63 3.28 -0.02 -1.73
CA PHE A 63 2.48 1.17 -2.02
C PHE A 63 3.13 2.46 -1.50
N ALA A 64 3.89 2.39 -0.41
CA ALA A 64 4.62 3.53 0.11
C ALA A 64 5.79 3.94 -0.80
N ILE A 65 6.48 2.95 -1.39
CA ILE A 65 7.52 3.17 -2.40
C ILE A 65 6.91 3.79 -3.66
N ILE A 66 5.78 3.25 -4.14
CA ILE A 66 5.06 3.79 -5.31
C ILE A 66 4.69 5.26 -5.06
N GLY A 67 4.17 5.59 -3.88
CA GLY A 67 3.84 6.96 -3.52
C GLY A 67 5.05 7.88 -3.46
N GLU A 68 6.19 7.40 -2.97
CA GLU A 68 7.43 8.16 -2.94
C GLU A 68 8.02 8.41 -4.35
N GLU A 69 8.10 7.36 -5.17
CA GLU A 69 8.79 7.39 -6.47
C GLU A 69 7.92 8.01 -7.57
N LEU A 70 6.62 7.67 -7.62
CA LEU A 70 5.67 8.10 -8.67
C LEU A 70 4.68 9.17 -8.21
N GLY A 71 4.64 9.48 -6.91
CA GLY A 71 3.76 10.51 -6.35
C GLY A 71 2.28 10.13 -6.37
N PHE A 72 1.44 11.13 -6.08
CA PHE A 72 -0.01 11.01 -6.07
C PHE A 72 -0.57 10.48 -7.40
N VAL A 73 -0.02 10.93 -8.54
CA VAL A 73 -0.48 10.48 -9.86
C VAL A 73 -0.23 8.99 -10.07
N GLY A 74 0.96 8.50 -9.69
CA GLY A 74 1.27 7.06 -9.72
C GLY A 74 0.37 6.23 -8.83
N CYS A 75 0.14 6.70 -7.59
CA CYS A 75 -0.79 6.05 -6.68
C CYS A 75 -2.21 5.95 -7.26
N CYS A 76 -2.72 7.04 -7.85
CA CYS A 76 -4.04 7.03 -8.49
C CYS A 76 -4.09 6.02 -9.65
N LEU A 77 -3.07 5.99 -10.50
CA LEU A 77 -2.98 5.05 -11.61
C LEU A 77 -3.03 3.60 -11.13
N VAL A 78 -2.25 3.26 -10.10
CA VAL A 78 -2.25 1.89 -9.52
C VAL A 78 -3.60 1.52 -8.93
N ILE A 79 -4.24 2.43 -8.18
CA ILE A 79 -5.59 2.19 -7.63
C ILE A 79 -6.60 1.97 -8.75
N ILE A 80 -6.56 2.78 -9.81
CA ILE A 80 -7.47 2.63 -10.96
C ILE A 80 -7.25 1.28 -11.65
N LEU A 81 -6.00 0.85 -11.87
CA LEU A 81 -5.71 -0.45 -12.47
C LEU A 81 -6.24 -1.61 -11.63
N LEU A 82 -6.03 -1.58 -10.31
CA LEU A 82 -6.58 -2.60 -9.41
C LEU A 82 -8.10 -2.61 -9.43
N LEU A 83 -8.72 -1.43 -9.43
CA LEU A 83 -10.18 -1.29 -9.50
C LEU A 83 -10.74 -1.82 -10.82
N LEU A 84 -10.05 -1.63 -11.95
CA LEU A 84 -10.45 -2.21 -13.24
C LEU A 84 -10.40 -3.74 -13.21
N ILE A 85 -9.39 -4.34 -12.58
CA ILE A 85 -9.30 -5.80 -12.41
C ILE A 85 -10.50 -6.31 -11.60
N VAL A 86 -10.82 -5.66 -10.49
CA VAL A 86 -11.97 -6.00 -9.63
C VAL A 86 -13.29 -5.88 -10.43
N ILE A 87 -13.47 -4.81 -11.19
CA ILE A 87 -14.66 -4.62 -12.04
C ILE A 87 -14.77 -5.74 -13.08
N GLU A 88 -13.69 -6.10 -13.77
CA GLU A 88 -13.69 -7.20 -14.72
C GLU A 88 -14.07 -8.53 -14.05
N CYS A 89 -13.53 -8.83 -12.87
CA CYS A 89 -13.92 -10.02 -12.10
C CYS A 89 -15.42 -10.03 -11.77
N ILE A 90 -15.98 -8.89 -11.32
CA ILE A 90 -17.42 -8.76 -11.05
C ILE A 90 -18.25 -8.93 -12.31
N LEU A 91 -17.86 -8.28 -13.43
CA LEU A 91 -18.57 -8.36 -14.70
C LEU A 91 -18.58 -9.78 -15.27
N ILE A 92 -17.44 -10.49 -15.17
CA ILE A 92 -17.34 -11.90 -15.56
C ILE A 92 -18.26 -12.74 -14.67
N GLY A 93 -18.23 -12.53 -13.35
CA GLY A 93 -19.12 -13.18 -12.39
C GLY A 93 -20.59 -13.03 -12.80
N LEU A 94 -21.05 -11.80 -12.99
CA LEU A 94 -22.44 -11.48 -13.38
C LEU A 94 -22.87 -12.10 -14.71
N ARG A 95 -21.93 -12.32 -15.65
CA ARG A 95 -22.21 -12.96 -16.94
C ARG A 95 -22.26 -14.48 -16.87
N THR A 96 -21.77 -15.09 -15.80
CA THR A 96 -21.83 -16.55 -15.65
C THR A 96 -23.25 -17.03 -15.35
N GLN A 97 -23.66 -18.10 -16.04
CA GLN A 97 -24.99 -18.71 -15.88
C GLN A 97 -25.09 -19.61 -14.64
N ASN A 98 -23.95 -20.01 -14.06
CA ASN A 98 -23.87 -20.93 -12.93
C ASN A 98 -23.56 -20.16 -11.64
N LEU A 99 -24.32 -20.44 -10.57
CA LEU A 99 -24.13 -19.84 -9.25
C LEU A 99 -22.71 -20.04 -8.70
N SER A 100 -22.09 -21.20 -8.95
CA SER A 100 -20.70 -21.48 -8.56
C SER A 100 -19.70 -20.54 -9.23
N GLY A 101 -19.94 -20.16 -10.50
CA GLY A 101 -19.10 -19.22 -11.23
C GLY A 101 -19.21 -17.79 -10.68
N GLN A 102 -20.43 -17.38 -10.31
CA GLN A 102 -20.68 -16.10 -9.64
C GLN A 102 -19.97 -16.02 -8.28
N LEU A 103 -20.06 -17.07 -7.47
CA LEU A 103 -19.44 -17.11 -6.14
C LEU A 103 -17.91 -17.09 -6.21
N ILE A 104 -17.30 -17.79 -7.16
CA ILE A 104 -15.84 -17.78 -7.34
C ILE A 104 -15.37 -16.40 -7.80
N CYS A 105 -16.02 -15.81 -8.81
CA CYS A 105 -15.63 -14.50 -9.31
C CYS A 105 -15.84 -13.41 -8.24
N GLY A 106 -16.92 -13.49 -7.47
CA GLY A 106 -17.18 -12.57 -6.35
C GLY A 106 -16.24 -12.76 -5.15
N GLY A 107 -15.68 -13.95 -4.95
CA GLY A 107 -14.68 -14.18 -3.90
C GLY A 107 -13.25 -13.79 -4.30
N VAL A 108 -12.97 -13.70 -5.61
CA VAL A 108 -11.66 -13.31 -6.16
C VAL A 108 -11.56 -11.80 -6.35
N ALA A 109 -12.66 -11.13 -6.67
CA ALA A 109 -12.77 -9.68 -6.79
C ALA A 109 -12.64 -8.98 -5.43
#